data_AF-S8DGD0-F1
#
_entry.id   AF-S8DGD0-F1
#
_cell.length_a   1.000
_cell.length_b   1.000
_cell.length_c   1.000
_cell.angle_alpha   90.00
_cell.angle_beta   90.00
_cell.angle_gamma   90.00
#
_symmetry.space_group_name_H-M   'P 1'
#
loop_
_entity.id
_entity.type
_entity.pdbx_description
1 polymer ?
#
loop_
_entity_poly.entity_id
_entity_poly.type
_entity_poly.pdbx_seq_one_letter_code
_entity_poly.pdbx_strand_id
1 'polypeptide(L)' 'GELTKDARARMRYNDHDFWRHVVRKYGYRLAGWPTSIPFTNLSNLRGGRGPIEELLHMWKTEVLTFVRVNSLDEALALR' A
#
# COMPACT_ATOMS: atom_id res chain seq x y z
N GLY A 1 -4.73 10.56 8.97
CA GLY A 1 -5.22 9.19 9.27
C GLY A 1 -4.66 8.78 10.61
N GLU A 2 -5.26 7.78 11.26
CA GLU A 2 -4.88 7.33 12.61
C GLU A 2 -3.42 6.83 12.68
N LEU A 3 -2.96 6.16 11.61
CA LEU A 3 -1.60 5.62 11.46
C LEU A 3 -0.53 6.72 11.31
N THR A 4 -0.78 7.74 10.51
CA THR A 4 0.21 8.79 10.18
C THR A 4 0.07 10.06 11.02
N LYS A 5 -1.03 10.20 11.77
CA LYS A 5 -1.47 11.45 12.43
C LYS A 5 -1.59 12.67 11.50
N ASP A 6 -1.48 12.48 10.19
CA ASP A 6 -1.58 13.53 9.17
C ASP A 6 -2.94 13.43 8.44
N ALA A 7 -3.80 14.44 8.59
CA ALA A 7 -5.11 14.51 7.95
C ALA A 7 -5.03 14.63 6.42
N ARG A 8 -3.89 15.08 5.88
CA ARG A 8 -3.61 15.18 4.44
C ARG A 8 -2.95 13.92 3.88
N ALA A 9 -2.66 12.92 4.70
CA ALA A 9 -2.18 11.64 4.20
C ALA A 9 -3.20 11.05 3.22
N ARG A 10 -2.71 10.63 2.05
CA ARG A 10 -3.49 10.01 0.99
C ARG A 10 -2.74 8.79 0.52
N MET A 11 -3.49 7.71 0.30
CA MET A 11 -2.95 6.51 -0.30
C MET A 11 -2.67 6.74 -1.78
N ARG A 12 -1.59 6.15 -2.29
CA ARG A 12 -1.19 6.17 -3.70
C ARG A 12 -0.96 4.74 -4.12
N TYR A 13 -1.60 4.30 -5.19
CA TYR A 13 -1.45 2.93 -5.68
C TYR A 13 -0.75 2.98 -7.04
N ASN A 14 0.49 3.45 -7.03
CA ASN A 14 1.43 3.32 -8.13
C ASN A 14 2.83 3.39 -7.51
N ASP A 15 3.80 2.68 -8.07
CA ASP A 15 5.08 2.45 -7.41
C ASP A 15 5.80 3.76 -7.07
N HIS A 16 5.88 4.69 -8.04
CA HIS A 16 6.59 5.95 -7.87
C HIS A 16 5.99 6.83 -6.75
N ASP A 17 4.69 7.08 -6.78
CA ASP A 17 4.04 7.94 -5.79
C ASP A 17 3.85 7.24 -4.45
N PHE A 18 3.64 5.92 -4.45
CA PHE A 18 3.59 5.12 -3.23
C PHE A 18 4.92 5.20 -2.50
N TRP A 19 6.03 4.97 -3.21
CA TRP A 19 7.35 5.10 -2.63
C TRP A 19 7.58 6.52 -2.08
N ARG A 20 7.32 7.56 -2.88
CA ARG A 20 7.59 8.95 -2.49
C ARG A 20 6.72 9.43 -1.32
N HIS A 21 5.43 9.11 -1.35
CA HIS A 21 4.43 9.70 -0.45
C HIS A 21 4.01 8.80 0.70
N VAL A 22 4.32 7.50 0.65
CA VAL A 22 4.00 6.55 1.72
C VAL A 22 5.29 6.02 2.36
N VAL A 23 6.13 5.35 1.57
CA VAL A 23 7.36 4.72 2.08
C VAL A 23 8.34 5.76 2.61
N ARG A 24 8.81 6.67 1.76
CA ARG A 24 9.81 7.69 2.13
C ARG A 24 9.27 8.71 3.13
N LYS A 25 8.01 9.15 2.96
CA LYS A 25 7.44 10.23 3.77
C LYS A 25 7.00 9.77 5.16
N TYR A 26 6.36 8.60 5.26
CA TYR A 26 5.77 8.14 6.51
C TYR A 26 6.46 6.88 7.07
N GLY A 27 7.37 6.24 6.33
CA GLY A 27 8.11 5.07 6.81
C GLY A 27 7.28 3.80 6.85
N TYR A 28 6.29 3.65 5.97
CA TYR A 28 5.44 2.46 5.90
C TYR A 28 5.45 1.86 4.50
N ARG A 29 5.47 0.52 4.45
CA ARG A 29 5.24 -0.25 3.23
C ARG A 29 3.98 -1.11 3.39
N LEU A 30 3.44 -1.56 2.27
CA LEU A 30 2.30 -2.45 2.25
C LEU A 30 2.81 -3.89 2.06
N ALA A 31 2.63 -4.73 3.08
CA ALA A 31 3.00 -6.14 3.04
C ALA A 31 1.81 -7.01 2.61
N GLY A 32 2.11 -8.10 1.92
CA GLY A 32 1.12 -9.11 1.53
C GLY A 32 0.18 -8.67 0.40
N TRP A 33 0.60 -7.70 -0.42
CA TRP A 33 -0.13 -7.40 -1.66
C TRP A 33 -0.10 -8.64 -2.58
N PRO A 34 -1.25 -9.12 -3.08
CA PRO A 34 -1.31 -10.34 -3.86
C PRO A 34 -0.69 -10.12 -5.25
N THR A 35 0.12 -11.09 -5.71
CA THR A 35 0.78 -11.03 -7.03
C THR A 35 -0.20 -11.14 -8.20
N SER A 36 -1.41 -11.67 -7.96
CA SER A 36 -2.50 -11.77 -8.93
C SER A 36 -3.16 -10.43 -9.25
N ILE A 37 -3.04 -9.44 -8.36
CA ILE A 37 -3.66 -8.12 -8.53
C ILE A 37 -2.58 -7.08 -8.80
N PRO A 38 -2.63 -6.36 -9.93
CA PRO A 38 -1.63 -5.34 -10.22
C PRO A 38 -1.70 -4.20 -9.19
N PHE A 39 -0.53 -3.71 -8.75
CA PHE A 39 -0.45 -2.56 -7.86
C PHE A 39 -0.69 -1.26 -8.64
N THR A 40 -1.96 -0.93 -8.84
CA THR A 40 -2.42 0.29 -9.53
C THR A 40 -3.57 0.92 -8.77
N ASN A 41 -3.92 2.17 -9.10
CA ASN A 41 -5.12 2.84 -8.61
C ASN A 41 -6.32 1.90 -8.71
N LEU A 42 -7.06 1.75 -7.61
CA LEU A 42 -8.14 0.78 -7.49
C LEU A 42 -9.21 0.96 -8.58
N SER A 43 -9.42 2.19 -9.06
CA SER A 43 -10.30 2.52 -10.19
C SER A 43 -9.88 1.90 -11.53
N ASN A 44 -8.61 1.51 -11.66
CA ASN A 44 -8.05 0.92 -12.87
C ASN A 44 -8.03 -0.61 -12.82
N LEU A 45 -8.41 -1.22 -11.69
CA LEU A 45 -8.46 -2.67 -11.56
C LEU A 45 -9.54 -3.24 -12.48
N ARG A 46 -9.14 -4.18 -13.35
CA ARG A 46 -10.05 -4.96 -14.19
C ARG A 46 -10.63 -6.11 -13.38
N GLY A 47 -11.83 -6.58 -13.73
CA GLY A 47 -12.54 -7.64 -12.98
C GLY A 47 -13.63 -7.12 -12.04
N GLY A 48 -13.92 -5.81 -12.09
CA GLY A 48 -15.01 -5.21 -11.35
C GLY A 48 -14.78 -5.30 -9.84
N ARG A 49 -15.78 -5.80 -9.12
CA ARG A 49 -15.79 -5.84 -7.65
C ARG A 49 -14.87 -6.91 -7.05
N GLY A 50 -14.58 -7.98 -7.79
CA GLY A 50 -13.83 -9.16 -7.29
C GLY A 50 -12.47 -8.81 -6.68
N PRO A 51 -11.56 -8.14 -7.41
CA PRO A 51 -10.24 -7.77 -6.87
C PRO A 51 -10.33 -6.84 -5.65
N ILE A 52 -11.32 -5.96 -5.60
CA ILE A 52 -11.51 -5.05 -4.46
C ILE A 52 -11.97 -5.84 -3.22
N GLU A 53 -12.84 -6.83 -3.40
CA GLU A 53 -13.29 -7.71 -2.33
C GLU A 53 -12.17 -8.60 -1.80
N GLU A 54 -11.32 -9.12 -2.68
CA GLU A 54 -10.13 -9.88 -2.30
C GLU A 54 -9.17 -9.01 -1.47
N LEU A 55 -8.83 -7.80 -1.94
CA LEU A 55 -8.00 -6.86 -1.17
C LEU A 55 -8.63 -6.51 0.18
N LEU A 56 -9.95 -6.28 0.23
CA LEU A 56 -10.64 -6.00 1.48
C LEU A 56 -10.65 -7.20 2.43
N HIS A 57 -10.81 -8.41 1.90
CA HIS A 57 -10.74 -9.64 2.68
C HIS A 57 -9.35 -9.80 3.29
N MET A 58 -8.29 -9.69 2.48
CA MET A 58 -6.90 -9.77 2.93
C MET A 58 -6.56 -8.69 3.96
N TRP A 59 -7.13 -7.48 3.81
CA TRP A 59 -6.97 -6.41 4.79
C TRP A 59 -7.62 -6.77 6.13
N LYS A 60 -8.84 -7.30 6.10
CA LYS A 60 -9.58 -7.72 7.31
C LYS A 60 -8.95 -8.92 8.01
N THR A 61 -8.25 -9.78 7.28
CA THR A 61 -7.53 -10.94 7.82
C THR A 61 -6.07 -10.67 8.11
N GLU A 62 -5.64 -9.40 8.06
CA GLU A 62 -4.26 -8.93 8.33
C GLU A 62 -3.18 -9.50 7.40
N VAL A 63 -3.57 -10.21 6.34
CA VAL A 63 -2.67 -10.67 5.27
C VAL A 63 -2.11 -9.48 4.50
N LEU A 64 -2.98 -8.50 4.20
CA LEU A 64 -2.60 -7.23 3.61
C LEU A 64 -2.54 -6.16 4.71
N THR A 65 -1.35 -5.64 5.02
CA THR A 65 -1.19 -4.70 6.15
C THR A 65 -0.07 -3.68 5.93
N PHE A 66 -0.14 -2.54 6.63
CA PHE A 66 0.98 -1.61 6.69
C PHE A 66 1.98 -2.05 7.74
N VAL A 67 3.23 -2.16 7.32
CA VAL A 67 4.37 -2.44 8.20
C VAL A 67 5.37 -1.30 8.15
N ARG A 68 5.93 -1.00 9.31
CA ARG A 68 6.94 0.04 9.45
C ARG A 68 8.23 -0.42 8.78
N VAL A 69 8.81 0.47 8.00
CA VAL A 69 10.14 0.31 7.42
C VAL A 69 11.17 0.70 8.48
N ASN A 70 12.08 -0.21 8.80
CA ASN A 70 12.95 -0.07 9.97
C ASN A 70 14.28 0.62 9.66
N SER A 71 14.68 0.70 8.39
CA SER A 71 15.92 1.35 7.96
C SER A 71 15.76 2.11 6.65
N LEU A 72 16.66 3.08 6.44
CA LEU A 72 16.76 3.79 5.15
C LEU A 72 17.13 2.83 4.02
N ASP A 73 17.96 1.81 4.29
CA ASP A 73 18.34 0.80 3.30
C ASP A 73 17.14 -0.04 2.87
N GLU A 74 16.27 -0.45 3.81
CA GLU A 74 15.01 -1.12 3.49
C GLU A 74 14.11 -0.20 2.66
N ALA A 75 14.03 1.10 2.99
CA ALA A 75 13.25 2.06 2.21
C ALA A 75 13.80 2.26 0.78
N LEU A 76 15.12 2.24 0.60
CA LEU A 76 15.77 2.38 -0.70
C LEU A 76 15.64 1.12 -1.56
N ALA A 77 15.63 -0.07 -0.95
CA ALA A 77 15.39 -1.33 -1.64
C ALA A 77 13.95 -1.47 -2.18
N LEU A 78 13.02 -0.63 -1.70
CA LEU A 78 11.61 -0.59 -2.12
C LEU A 78 11.33 0.45 -3.22
N ARG A 79 12.36 1.14 -3.72
CA ARG A 79 12.26 2.09 -4.83
C ARG A 79 12.17 1.36 -6.16
#